data_AF-A0A432Y1R6-F1
#
_entry.id   AF-A0A432Y1R6-F1
#
_cell.length_a   1.000
_cell.length_b   1.000
_cell.length_c   1.000
_cell.angle_alpha   90.00
_cell.angle_beta   90.00
_cell.angle_gamma   90.00
#
_symmetry.space_group_name_H-M   'P 1'
#
loop_
_entity.id
_entity.type
_entity.pdbx_description
1 polymer ?
#
loop_
_entity_poly.entity_id
_entity_poly.type
_entity_poly.pdbx_seq_one_letter_code
_entity_poly.pdbx_strand_id
1 'polypeptide(L)'
;MRHYEIVFMVHPDQSEQVPGMIERYSDTIKQGNGTIHRLEDWGRRQLAYPINKLHKAHYVLMNIEASNEVIEELETAFRYNDAVLRNMIMRKKDAVTEPSPLTKKEERKGDSRNEEQDDSEAA
;
A
#
# COMPACT_ATOMS: atom_id res chain seq x y z
N MET A 1 6.17 9.23 19.73
CA MET A 1 5.95 8.00 18.94
C MET A 1 7.03 7.91 17.86
N ARG A 2 7.12 6.81 17.11
CA ARG A 2 8.13 6.67 16.04
C ARG A 2 7.43 6.63 14.69
N HIS A 3 8.10 7.15 13.67
CA HIS A 3 7.61 7.08 12.29
C HIS A 3 8.03 5.77 11.65
N TYR A 4 7.09 5.14 10.96
CA TYR A 4 7.28 3.90 10.22
C TYR A 4 6.72 4.03 8.81
N GLU A 5 7.36 3.33 7.89
CA GLU A 5 6.88 3.10 6.53
C GLU A 5 6.69 1.61 6.37
N ILE A 6 5.45 1.23 6.06
CA ILE A 6 5.04 -0.16 5.89
C ILE A 6 4.69 -0.33 4.42
N VAL A 7 5.34 -1.30 3.79
CA VAL A 7 4.98 -1.76 2.46
C VAL A 7 4.57 -3.21 2.59
N PHE A 8 3.39 -3.55 2.10
CA PHE A 8 2.97 -4.94 2.01
C PHE A 8 2.35 -5.23 0.66
N MET A 9 2.44 -6.51 0.28
CA MET A 9 1.90 -7.01 -0.97
C MET A 9 0.91 -8.14 -0.69
N VAL A 10 -0.26 -8.04 -1.31
CA VAL A 10 -1.40 -8.94 -1.13
C VAL A 10 -1.56 -9.82 -2.37
N HIS A 11 -2.06 -11.04 -2.16
CA HIS A 11 -2.44 -11.96 -3.23
C HIS A 11 -3.38 -11.27 -4.24
N PRO A 12 -3.14 -11.40 -5.55
CA PRO A 12 -3.92 -10.71 -6.58
C PRO A 12 -5.42 -11.03 -6.53
N ASP A 13 -5.78 -12.26 -6.16
CA ASP A 13 -7.18 -12.69 -6.06
C ASP A 13 -7.93 -12.04 -4.89
N GLN A 14 -7.23 -11.62 -3.83
CA GLN A 14 -7.82 -10.93 -2.67
C GLN A 14 -7.77 -9.41 -2.79
N SER A 15 -7.48 -8.90 -3.99
CA SER A 15 -7.36 -7.47 -4.23
C SER A 15 -8.62 -6.67 -3.94
N GLU A 16 -9.81 -7.27 -4.00
CA GLU A 16 -11.07 -6.59 -3.65
C GLU A 16 -11.25 -6.43 -2.13
N GLN A 17 -10.55 -7.25 -1.35
CA GLN A 17 -10.61 -7.22 0.13
C GLN A 17 -9.62 -6.21 0.73
N VAL A 18 -8.70 -5.68 -0.09
CA VAL A 18 -7.64 -4.78 0.35
C VAL A 18 -8.18 -3.53 1.05
N PRO A 19 -9.20 -2.81 0.54
CA PRO A 19 -9.75 -1.64 1.23
C PRO A 19 -10.23 -1.96 2.65
N GLY A 20 -10.94 -3.08 2.83
CA GLY A 20 -11.40 -3.51 4.16
C GLY A 20 -10.26 -3.94 5.09
N MET A 21 -9.17 -4.49 4.55
CA MET A 21 -7.96 -4.76 5.35
C MET A 21 -7.28 -3.48 5.80
N ILE A 22 -7.17 -2.50 4.90
CA ILE A 22 -6.59 -1.18 5.19
C ILE A 22 -7.37 -0.47 6.28
N GLU A 23 -8.71 -0.51 6.23
CA GLU A 23 -9.58 0.06 7.27
C GLU A 23 -9.31 -0.58 8.64
N ARG A 24 -9.28 -1.92 8.71
CA ARG A 24 -8.99 -2.64 9.96
C ARG A 24 -7.64 -2.26 10.54
N TYR A 25 -6.58 -2.24 9.73
CA TYR A 25 -5.25 -1.83 10.19
C TYR A 25 -5.23 -0.36 10.62
N SER A 26 -5.95 0.50 9.90
CA SER A 26 -6.08 1.91 10.26
C SER A 26 -6.77 2.10 11.60
N ASP A 27 -7.77 1.28 11.90
CA ASP A 27 -8.47 1.31 13.19
C ASP A 27 -7.59 0.81 14.33
N THR A 28 -6.82 -0.26 14.15
CA THR A 28 -5.81 -0.72 15.13
C THR A 28 -4.81 0.40 15.44
N ILE A 29 -4.32 1.11 14.41
CA ILE A 29 -3.38 2.23 14.60
C ILE A 29 -4.04 3.37 15.40
N LYS A 30 -5.28 3.74 15.05
CA LYS A 30 -6.01 4.81 15.76
C LYS A 30 -6.31 4.44 17.21
N GLN A 31 -6.67 3.17 17.48
CA GLN A 31 -6.90 2.66 18.84
C GLN A 31 -5.63 2.74 19.70
N GLY A 32 -4.47 2.51 19.11
CA GLY A 32 -3.16 2.68 19.75
C GLY A 32 -2.65 4.13 19.80
N ASN A 33 -3.52 5.13 19.62
CA ASN A 33 -3.19 6.56 19.56
C ASN A 33 -2.16 6.93 18.47
N GLY A 34 -2.02 6.11 17.43
CA GLY A 34 -1.18 6.39 16.27
C GLY A 34 -1.86 7.26 15.22
N THR A 35 -1.06 7.88 14.36
CA THR A 35 -1.53 8.71 13.25
C THR A 35 -1.08 8.12 11.91
N ILE A 36 -1.92 8.28 10.90
CA ILE A 36 -1.62 7.85 9.52
C ILE A 36 -1.33 9.11 8.72
N HIS A 37 -0.09 9.22 8.24
CA HIS A 37 0.40 10.38 7.50
C HIS A 37 0.14 10.26 6.00
N ARG A 38 0.31 9.04 5.47
CA ARG A 38 0.16 8.74 4.05
C ARG A 38 -0.34 7.32 3.87
N LEU A 39 -1.26 7.14 2.94
CA LEU A 39 -1.82 5.86 2.56
C LEU A 39 -1.94 5.87 1.05
N GLU A 40 -1.27 4.93 0.40
CA GLU A 40 -1.29 4.79 -1.05
C GLU A 40 -1.56 3.33 -1.42
N ASP A 41 -2.59 3.15 -2.24
CA ASP A 41 -2.84 1.92 -2.96
C ASP A 41 -2.18 2.05 -4.34
N TRP A 42 -1.20 1.18 -4.63
CA TRP A 42 -0.51 1.14 -5.93
C TRP A 42 -1.11 0.08 -6.88
N GLY A 43 -2.22 -0.54 -6.47
CA GLY A 43 -2.94 -1.53 -7.22
C GLY A 43 -2.13 -2.78 -7.54
N ARG A 44 -2.59 -3.50 -8.58
CA ARG A 44 -1.98 -4.74 -9.03
C ARG A 44 -0.80 -4.46 -9.96
N ARG A 45 0.38 -4.95 -9.57
CA ARG A 45 1.62 -4.75 -10.33
C ARG A 45 2.32 -6.07 -10.62
N GLN A 46 3.02 -6.12 -11.75
CA GLN A 46 3.82 -7.27 -12.14
C GLN A 46 5.09 -7.36 -11.28
N LEU A 47 5.33 -8.54 -10.72
CA LEU A 47 6.51 -8.83 -9.92
C LEU A 47 7.74 -9.00 -10.83
N ALA A 48 8.90 -8.59 -10.34
CA ALA A 48 10.16 -8.77 -11.06
C ALA A 48 10.55 -10.26 -11.20
N TYR A 49 10.12 -11.08 -10.23
CA TYR A 49 10.30 -12.52 -10.21
C TYR A 49 9.10 -13.17 -9.50
N PRO A 50 8.76 -14.43 -9.79
CA PRO A 50 7.60 -15.07 -9.18
C PRO A 50 7.80 -15.32 -7.68
N ILE A 51 6.77 -15.02 -6.89
CA ILE A 51 6.71 -15.34 -5.46
C ILE A 51 5.53 -16.30 -5.28
N ASN A 52 5.74 -17.47 -4.70
CA ASN A 52 4.71 -18.50 -4.56
C ASN A 52 3.99 -18.83 -5.89
N LYS A 53 4.73 -18.83 -7.00
CA LYS A 53 4.22 -19.01 -8.39
C LYS A 53 3.32 -17.89 -8.92
N LEU A 54 3.19 -16.77 -8.19
CA LEU A 54 2.44 -15.60 -8.62
C LEU A 54 3.35 -14.64 -9.37
N HIS A 55 2.82 -14.03 -10.44
CA HIS A 55 3.53 -13.03 -11.25
C HIS A 55 3.03 -11.60 -11.02
N LYS A 56 1.93 -11.44 -10.28
CA LYS A 56 1.32 -10.15 -9.94
C LYS A 56 0.99 -10.14 -8.46
N ALA A 57 1.09 -8.97 -7.83
CA ALA A 57 0.64 -8.75 -6.47
C ALA A 57 0.02 -7.35 -6.37
N HIS A 58 -0.88 -7.18 -5.41
CA HIS A 58 -1.46 -5.89 -5.10
C HIS A 58 -0.59 -5.19 -4.04
N TYR A 59 -0.12 -3.98 -4.30
CA TYR A 59 0.80 -3.26 -3.42
C TYR A 59 0.12 -2.14 -2.65
N VAL A 60 0.41 -2.07 -1.35
CA VAL A 60 -0.06 -0.99 -0.47
C VAL A 60 1.13 -0.41 0.30
N LEU A 61 1.14 0.91 0.40
CA LEU A 61 2.06 1.70 1.19
C LEU A 61 1.30 2.44 2.29
N MET A 62 1.85 2.39 3.50
CA MET A 62 1.36 3.18 4.63
C MET A 62 2.53 3.84 5.35
N ASN A 63 2.44 5.15 5.58
CA ASN A 63 3.31 5.87 6.49
C ASN A 63 2.53 6.24 7.74
N ILE A 64 3.02 5.76 8.87
CA ILE A 64 2.32 5.84 10.14
C ILE A 64 3.27 6.34 11.22
N GLU A 65 2.69 6.93 12.24
CA GLU A 65 3.34 7.21 13.50
C GLU A 65 2.63 6.41 14.57
N ALA A 66 3.36 5.50 15.22
CA ALA A 66 2.78 4.59 16.20
C ALA A 66 3.78 4.27 17.32
N SER A 67 3.26 3.69 18.40
CA SER A 67 4.08 3.08 19.45
C SER A 67 4.69 1.76 18.95
N ASN A 68 5.64 1.20 19.70
CA ASN A 68 6.26 -0.08 19.32
C ASN A 68 5.28 -1.26 19.46
N GLU A 69 4.40 -1.20 20.46
CA GLU A 69 3.40 -2.23 20.75
C GLU A 69 2.44 -2.43 19.56
N VAL A 70 1.95 -1.33 18.98
CA VAL A 70 1.07 -1.37 17.80
C VAL A 70 1.79 -1.97 16.59
N ILE A 71 3.10 -1.71 16.43
CA ILE A 71 3.89 -2.27 15.33
C ILE A 71 4.06 -3.79 15.49
N GLU A 72 4.30 -4.26 16.71
CA GLU A 72 4.40 -5.70 17.00
C GLU A 72 3.06 -6.42 16.75
N GLU A 73 1.94 -5.79 17.10
CA GLU A 73 0.60 -6.28 16.78
C GLU A 73 0.36 -6.34 15.26
N LEU A 74 0.72 -5.29 14.52
CA LEU A 74 0.61 -5.26 13.06
C LEU A 74 1.50 -6.32 12.40
N GLU A 75 2.73 -6.51 12.87
CA GLU A 75 3.62 -7.54 12.35
C GLU A 75 3.01 -8.94 12.55
N THR A 76 2.42 -9.17 13.72
CA THR A 76 1.72 -10.41 14.04
C THR A 76 0.50 -10.61 13.15
N ALA A 77 -0.29 -9.56 12.92
CA ALA A 77 -1.45 -9.59 12.04
C ALA A 77 -1.06 -9.87 10.58
N PHE A 78 0.05 -9.31 10.09
CA PHE A 78 0.56 -9.62 8.75
C PHE A 78 1.07 -11.05 8.64
N ARG A 79 1.65 -11.60 9.71
CA ARG A 79 2.18 -12.97 9.73
C ARG A 79 1.10 -14.03 9.66
N TYR A 80 -0.03 -13.81 10.32
CA TYR A 80 -1.15 -14.76 10.36
C TYR A 80 -2.17 -14.56 9.23
N ASN A 81 -2.00 -13.54 8.40
CA ASN A 81 -2.87 -13.29 7.28
C ASN A 81 -2.28 -13.89 5.99
N ASP A 82 -2.84 -15.02 5.56
CA ASP A 82 -2.42 -15.72 4.34
C ASP A 82 -2.58 -14.89 3.06
N ALA A 83 -3.42 -13.85 3.08
CA ALA A 83 -3.55 -12.94 1.94
C ALA A 83 -2.28 -12.08 1.73
N VAL A 84 -1.50 -11.84 2.79
CA VAL A 84 -0.28 -11.04 2.72
C VAL A 84 0.89 -11.92 2.29
N LEU A 85 1.41 -11.69 1.08
CA LEU A 85 2.53 -12.46 0.54
C LEU A 85 3.88 -12.06 1.17
N ARG A 86 4.06 -10.75 1.39
CA ARG A 86 5.27 -10.18 1.98
C ARG A 86 4.96 -8.81 2.56
N ASN A 87 5.60 -8.49 3.67
CA ASN A 87 5.57 -7.17 4.28
C ASN A 87 7.00 -6.71 4.58
N MET A 88 7.18 -5.40 4.69
CA MET A 88 8.42 -4.75 5.08
C MET A 88 8.08 -3.52 5.91
N ILE A 89 8.59 -3.48 7.14
CA ILE A 89 8.42 -2.37 8.07
C ILE A 89 9.76 -1.66 8.21
N MET A 90 9.81 -0.38 7.89
CA MET A 90 11.00 0.45 7.96
C MET A 90 10.78 1.60 8.94
N ARG A 91 11.75 1.83 9.83
CA ARG A 91 11.74 3.02 10.68
C ARG A 91 12.18 4.23 9.87
N LYS A 92 11.42 5.33 9.97
CA LYS A 92 11.76 6.63 9.39
C LYS A 92 12.17 7.62 10.49
N LYS A 93 12.94 8.63 10.08
CA LYS A 93 13.33 9.74 10.96
C LYS A 93 12.18 10.73 11.14
N ASP A 94 11.47 11.02 10.04
CA ASP A 94 10.42 12.04 9.97
C ASP A 94 9.13 11.48 9.35
N ALA A 95 8.03 12.21 9.52
CA ALA A 95 6.75 11.93 8.87
C ALA A 95 6.84 12.24 7.37
N VAL A 96 6.67 11.23 6.54
CA VAL A 96 6.64 11.38 5.08
C VAL A 96 5.19 11.48 4.63
N THR A 97 4.77 12.68 4.25
CA THR A 97 3.41 13.00 3.78
C THR A 97 3.32 13.20 2.27
N GLU A 98 4.46 13.41 1.60
CA GLU A 98 4.49 13.69 0.17
C GLU A 98 4.08 12.46 -0.67
N PRO A 99 3.41 12.64 -1.82
CA PRO A 99 3.06 11.52 -2.68
C PRO A 99 4.30 10.84 -3.28
N SER A 100 4.27 9.51 -3.29
CA SER A 100 5.32 8.65 -3.82
C SER A 100 5.54 8.89 -5.32
N PRO A 101 6.78 8.72 -5.82
CA PRO A 101 7.06 8.70 -7.25
C PRO A 101 6.24 7.65 -8.02
N LEU A 102 5.77 6.60 -7.36
CA LEU A 102 4.98 5.54 -7.97
C LEU A 102 3.57 6.01 -8.30
N THR A 103 2.89 6.63 -7.34
CA THR A 103 1.57 7.25 -7.53
C THR A 103 1.65 8.38 -8.57
N LYS A 104 2.65 9.26 -8.47
CA LYS A 104 2.90 10.33 -9.45
C LYS A 104 3.11 9.81 -10.88
N LYS A 105 3.66 8.60 -11.04
CA LYS A 105 3.91 7.99 -12.36
C LYS A 105 2.66 7.34 -12.95
N GLU A 106 1.75 6.86 -12.11
CA GLU A 106 0.45 6.36 -12.56
C GLU A 106 -0.47 7.49 -13.01
N GLU A 107 -0.54 8.59 -12.26
CA GLU A 107 -1.30 9.79 -12.66
C GLU A 107 -0.85 10.33 -14.02
N ARG A 108 0.47 10.49 -14.21
CA ARG A 108 1.04 10.93 -15.51
C ARG A 108 0.74 9.99 -16.69
N LYS A 109 0.53 8.70 -16.43
CA LYS A 109 0.19 7.70 -17.47
C LYS A 109 -1.31 7.63 -17.73
N GLY A 110 -2.13 7.97 -16.75
CA GLY A 110 -3.58 8.08 -16.90
C GLY A 110 -3.95 9.25 -17.81
N ASP A 111 -3.32 10.40 -17.58
CA ASP A 111 -3.56 11.65 -18.33
C ASP A 111 -3.26 11.47 -19.83
N SER A 112 -2.08 10.89 -20.15
CA SER A 112 -1.67 10.67 -21.55
C SER A 112 -2.54 9.69 -22.34
N ARG A 113 -3.29 8.80 -21.66
CA ARG A 113 -4.18 7.82 -22.33
C ARG A 113 -5.57 8.39 -22.58
N ASN A 114 -5.98 9.36 -21.80
CA ASN A 114 -7.30 9.98 -21.93
C ASN A 114 -7.33 10.97 -23.10
N GLU A 115 -6.21 11.67 -23.34
CA GLU A 115 -6.04 12.59 -24.48
C GLU A 115 -6.06 11.85 -25.84
N GLU A 116 -5.46 10.65 -25.94
CA GLU A 116 -5.44 9.87 -27.19
C GLU A 116 -6.82 9.31 -27.58
N GLN A 117 -7.75 9.17 -26.62
CA GLN A 117 -9.06 8.57 -26.85
C GLN A 117 -10.08 9.61 -27.37
N ASP A 118 -10.01 10.85 -26.87
CA ASP A 118 -10.86 11.97 -27.28
C ASP A 118 -10.59 12.40 -28.74
N ASP A 119 -9.33 12.37 -29.18
CA ASP A 119 -8.95 12.66 -30.57
C ASP A 119 -9.42 11.58 -31.58
N SER A 120 -9.74 10.37 -31.11
CA SER A 120 -10.18 9.25 -31.95
C SER A 120 -11.70 9.15 -32.13
N GLU A 121 -12.48 9.75 -31.21
CA GLU A 121 -13.95 9.86 -31.31
C GLU A 121 -14.40 11.15 -32.02
N ALA A 122 -13.51 12.12 -32.19
CA ALA A 122 -13.79 13.41 -32.84
C ALA A 122 -13.46 13.46 -34.36
N ALA A 123 -13.04 12.34 -34.98
CA ALA A 123 -12.68 12.23 -36.40
C ALA A 123 -13.57 11.25 -37.17
#